data_AF-F3FFL5-F1
#
_entry.id   AF-F3FFL5-F1
#
_cell.length_a   1.000
_cell.length_b   1.000
_cell.length_c   1.000
_cell.angle_alpha   90.00
_cell.angle_beta   90.00
_cell.angle_gamma   90.00
#
_symmetry.space_group_name_H-M   'P 1'
#
loop_
_entity.id
_entity.type
_entity.pdbx_description
1 polymer ?
#
loop_
_entity_poly.entity_id
_entity_poly.type
_entity_poly.pdbx_seq_one_letter_code
_entity_poly.pdbx_strand_id
1 'polypeptide(L)'
;NLEYLARNDGQVKVRGFRVELGEVESSLHGCDGVRNSVVVAREDSPGDTRLVAYYTVHAGVEAPEPEALRAQLSAGLPEYMVPSVFICLPDLPLTLNGKVDVQALPAPTADQFAGAMRLKPRLGSWRFVWRKPGRKYLNYNRWTVMTASSISEVTR
;
A
#
# COMPACT_ATOMS: atom_id res chain seq x y z
N ASN A 1 6.16 -19.75 21.81
CA ASN A 1 6.36 -20.75 20.75
C ASN A 1 5.80 -20.13 19.47
N LEU A 2 6.65 -19.45 18.68
CA LEU A 2 6.24 -18.74 17.46
C LEU A 2 6.15 -19.79 16.33
N GLU A 3 4.96 -20.30 16.08
CA GLU A 3 4.72 -21.09 14.88
C GLU A 3 4.87 -20.16 13.67
N TYR A 4 5.97 -20.35 12.95
CA TYR A 4 6.36 -19.70 11.70
C TYR A 4 5.40 -20.16 10.58
N LEU A 5 4.16 -19.68 10.61
CA LEU A 5 3.12 -19.97 9.63
C LEU A 5 3.30 -19.11 8.36
N ALA A 6 4.38 -19.36 7.61
CA ALA A 6 4.47 -19.02 6.19
C ALA A 6 5.60 -19.80 5.52
N ARG A 7 5.48 -21.13 5.46
CA ARG A 7 6.02 -21.88 4.32
C ARG A 7 4.98 -21.83 3.21
N ASN A 8 4.89 -20.67 2.59
CA ASN A 8 4.19 -20.47 1.32
C ASN A 8 5.24 -20.11 0.27
N ASP A 9 6.21 -21.01 0.10
CA ASP A 9 7.20 -21.06 -0.96
C ASP A 9 6.50 -21.33 -2.31
N GLY A 10 5.63 -20.40 -2.70
CA GLY A 10 5.05 -20.32 -4.02
C GLY A 10 6.05 -19.63 -4.94
N GLN A 11 6.67 -20.39 -5.83
CA GLN A 11 7.51 -19.83 -6.88
C GLN A 11 6.62 -19.28 -8.01
N VAL A 12 6.80 -18.01 -8.34
CA VAL A 12 6.00 -17.32 -9.37
C VAL A 12 6.90 -16.73 -10.45
N LYS A 13 6.33 -16.48 -11.63
CA LYS A 13 7.01 -15.75 -12.70
C LYS A 13 6.54 -14.30 -12.71
N VAL A 14 7.47 -13.37 -12.56
CA VAL A 14 7.20 -11.93 -12.60
C VAL A 14 8.11 -11.34 -13.66
N ARG A 15 7.55 -10.82 -14.76
CA ARG A 15 8.31 -10.18 -15.85
C ARG A 15 9.48 -11.02 -16.38
N GLY A 16 9.30 -12.34 -16.45
CA GLY A 16 10.32 -13.29 -16.90
C GLY A 16 11.29 -13.79 -15.81
N PHE A 17 11.24 -13.22 -14.61
CA PHE A 17 12.05 -13.65 -13.47
C PHE A 17 11.31 -14.69 -12.63
N ARG A 18 12.03 -15.68 -12.11
CA ARG A 18 11.51 -16.56 -11.06
C ARG A 18 11.67 -15.86 -9.73
N VAL A 19 10.58 -15.70 -9.01
CA VAL A 19 10.55 -15.07 -7.70
C VAL A 19 10.05 -16.07 -6.67
N GLU A 20 10.78 -16.19 -5.57
CA GLU A 20 10.36 -16.94 -4.39
C GLU A 20 9.58 -16.00 -3.46
N LEU A 21 8.25 -16.19 -3.36
CA LEU A 21 7.42 -15.30 -2.53
C LEU A 21 7.84 -15.32 -1.06
N GLY A 22 8.27 -16.49 -0.56
CA GLY A 22 8.75 -16.64 0.82
C GLY A 22 10.00 -15.81 1.14
N GLU A 23 10.84 -15.50 0.16
CA GLU A 23 12.02 -14.63 0.37
C GLU A 23 11.58 -13.17 0.56
N VAL A 24 10.61 -12.72 -0.24
CA VAL A 24 10.03 -11.37 -0.13
C VAL A 24 9.27 -11.23 1.19
N GLU A 25 8.48 -12.22 1.58
CA GLU A 25 7.78 -12.26 2.86
C GLU A 25 8.75 -12.23 4.04
N SER A 26 9.81 -13.05 4.01
CA SER A 26 10.83 -13.06 5.07
C SER A 26 11.52 -11.70 5.21
N SER A 27 11.79 -11.02 4.09
CA SER A 27 12.36 -9.68 4.08
C SER A 27 11.37 -8.63 4.63
N LEU A 28 10.09 -8.75 4.29
CA LEU A 28 9.02 -7.89 4.83
C LEU A 28 8.85 -8.04 6.34
N HIS A 29 8.96 -9.25 6.87
CA HIS A 29 8.94 -9.52 8.31
C HIS A 29 10.12 -8.88 9.05
N GLY A 30 11.23 -8.63 8.37
CA GLY A 30 12.37 -7.89 8.92
C GLY A 30 12.20 -6.37 8.89
N CYS A 31 11.15 -5.84 8.27
CA CYS A 31 10.93 -4.40 8.17
C CYS A 31 10.33 -3.83 9.46
N ASP A 32 10.72 -2.61 9.79
CA ASP A 32 10.25 -1.94 11.01
C ASP A 32 8.72 -1.80 11.04
N GLY A 33 8.11 -2.26 12.15
CA GLY A 33 6.67 -2.14 12.41
C GLY A 33 5.79 -3.21 11.78
N VAL A 34 6.31 -4.04 10.86
CA VAL A 34 5.57 -5.15 10.25
C VAL A 34 5.48 -6.32 11.22
N ARG A 35 4.27 -6.84 11.44
CA ARG A 35 4.01 -8.01 12.29
C ARG A 35 3.88 -9.28 11.47
N ASN A 36 2.89 -9.32 10.58
CA ASN A 36 2.65 -10.43 9.65
C ASN A 36 2.64 -9.92 8.22
N SER A 37 3.06 -10.75 7.27
CA SER A 37 3.00 -10.40 5.84
C SER A 37 2.65 -11.59 4.97
N VAL A 38 2.03 -11.32 3.83
CA VAL A 38 1.81 -12.26 2.73
C VAL A 38 2.01 -11.53 1.41
N VAL A 39 2.72 -12.16 0.47
CA VAL A 39 2.95 -11.59 -0.86
C VAL A 39 2.27 -12.46 -1.90
N VAL A 40 1.58 -11.82 -2.83
CA VAL A 40 0.87 -12.52 -3.91
C VAL A 40 1.28 -11.92 -5.25
N ALA A 41 1.40 -12.78 -6.25
CA ALA A 41 1.49 -12.35 -7.64
C ALA A 41 0.08 -12.16 -8.19
N ARG A 42 -0.23 -10.96 -8.66
CA ARG A 42 -1.47 -10.66 -9.39
C ARG A 42 -1.15 -10.31 -10.82
N GLU A 43 -1.95 -10.84 -11.73
CA GLU A 43 -1.92 -10.47 -13.15
C GLU A 43 -3.12 -9.56 -13.41
N ASP A 44 -2.87 -8.28 -13.68
CA ASP A 44 -3.93 -7.31 -14.02
C ASP A 44 -4.24 -7.32 -15.52
N SER A 45 -3.26 -7.71 -16.34
CA SER A 45 -3.36 -7.85 -17.79
C SER A 45 -2.44 -8.98 -18.24
N PRO A 46 -2.77 -9.71 -19.32
CA PRO A 46 -1.95 -10.84 -19.77
C PRO A 46 -0.48 -10.47 -19.90
N GLY A 47 0.39 -11.10 -19.09
CA GLY A 47 1.83 -10.86 -19.09
C GLY A 47 2.33 -9.69 -18.20
N ASP A 48 1.44 -8.92 -17.57
CA ASP A 48 1.80 -7.91 -16.56
C ASP A 48 1.51 -8.44 -15.15
N THR A 49 2.29 -9.44 -14.75
CA THR A 49 2.29 -9.94 -13.38
C THR A 49 3.04 -8.99 -12.47
N ARG A 50 2.42 -8.61 -11.35
CA ARG A 50 2.96 -7.70 -10.33
C ARG A 50 2.82 -8.30 -8.95
N LEU A 51 3.76 -7.96 -8.08
CA LEU A 51 3.74 -8.38 -6.67
C LEU A 51 2.96 -7.38 -5.82
N VAL A 52 2.05 -7.91 -5.00
CA VAL A 52 1.27 -7.16 -4.01
C VAL A 52 1.57 -7.74 -2.63
N ALA A 53 1.99 -6.88 -1.72
CA ALA A 53 2.25 -7.22 -0.33
C ALA A 53 1.08 -6.79 0.55
N TYR A 54 0.53 -7.73 1.31
CA TYR A 54 -0.41 -7.46 2.39
C TYR A 54 0.31 -7.65 3.71
N TYR A 55 0.13 -6.72 4.65
CA TYR A 55 0.82 -6.79 5.92
C TYR A 55 -0.04 -6.27 7.06
N THR A 56 0.28 -6.70 8.27
CA THR A 56 -0.27 -6.17 9.53
C THR A 56 0.84 -5.53 10.34
N VAL A 57 0.45 -4.73 11.32
CA VAL A 57 1.40 -3.97 12.15
C VAL A 57 1.35 -4.43 13.60
N HIS A 58 2.44 -4.21 14.33
CA HIS A 58 2.46 -4.45 15.76
C HIS A 58 1.48 -3.55 16.50
N ALA A 59 0.86 -4.06 17.57
CA ALA A 59 -0.05 -3.28 18.38
C ALA A 59 0.65 -2.05 18.97
N GLY A 60 0.06 -0.87 18.82
CA GLY A 60 0.62 0.39 19.30
C GLY A 60 1.72 0.99 18.42
N VAL A 61 1.99 0.39 17.25
CA VAL A 61 2.93 0.92 16.26
C VAL A 61 2.15 1.56 15.11
N GLU A 62 2.60 2.71 14.65
CA GLU A 62 2.04 3.36 13.46
C GLU A 62 2.44 2.57 12.20
N ALA A 63 1.52 2.46 11.24
CA ALA A 63 1.79 1.71 10.03
C ALA A 63 2.89 2.37 9.21
N PRO A 64 3.93 1.62 8.80
CA PRO A 64 4.99 2.17 7.97
C PRO A 64 4.45 2.60 6.60
N GLU A 65 4.91 3.76 6.13
CA GLU A 65 4.58 4.25 4.80
C GLU A 65 5.07 3.25 3.72
N PRO A 66 4.29 3.00 2.64
CA PRO A 66 4.68 2.07 1.57
C PRO A 66 6.07 2.35 0.97
N GLU A 67 6.45 3.62 0.87
CA GLU A 67 7.78 4.02 0.37
C GLU A 67 8.92 3.59 1.30
N ALA A 68 8.68 3.63 2.62
CA ALA A 68 9.67 3.22 3.61
C ALA A 68 9.90 1.70 3.55
N LEU A 69 8.82 0.92 3.42
CA LEU A 69 8.91 -0.53 3.22
C LEU A 69 9.65 -0.85 1.91
N ARG A 70 9.31 -0.16 0.82
CA ARG A 70 9.99 -0.34 -0.47
C ARG A 70 11.48 -0.08 -0.36
N ALA A 71 11.89 1.01 0.31
CA ALA A 71 13.29 1.35 0.51
C ALA A 71 14.03 0.30 1.33
N GLN A 72 13.43 -0.23 2.41
CA GLN A 72 14.02 -1.29 3.22
C GLN A 72 14.19 -2.58 2.42
N LEU A 73 13.17 -3.00 1.67
CA LEU A 73 13.25 -4.20 0.83
C LEU A 73 14.30 -4.06 -0.28
N SER A 74 14.37 -2.90 -0.93
CA SER A 74 15.31 -2.66 -2.04
C SER A 74 16.78 -2.64 -1.61
N ALA A 75 17.06 -2.60 -0.30
CA ALA A 75 18.41 -2.72 0.23
C ALA A 75 18.94 -4.16 0.21
N GLY A 76 18.04 -5.15 0.27
CA GLY A 76 18.39 -6.58 0.34
C GLY A 76 17.88 -7.41 -0.84
N LEU A 77 16.88 -6.92 -1.57
CA LEU A 77 16.24 -7.62 -2.68
C LEU A 77 16.48 -6.93 -4.02
N PRO A 78 16.62 -7.70 -5.11
CA PRO A 78 16.55 -7.16 -6.47
C PRO A 78 15.22 -6.46 -6.74
N GLU A 79 15.24 -5.40 -7.56
CA GLU A 79 14.06 -4.56 -7.86
C GLU A 79 12.84 -5.37 -8.34
N TYR A 80 13.04 -6.44 -9.12
CA TYR A 80 11.95 -7.28 -9.64
C TYR A 80 11.26 -8.13 -8.56
N MET A 81 11.86 -8.29 -7.38
CA MET A 81 11.27 -8.97 -6.22
C MET A 81 10.54 -7.99 -5.28
N VAL A 82 10.75 -6.68 -5.46
CA VAL A 82 10.14 -5.67 -4.61
C VAL A 82 8.67 -5.48 -4.97
N PRO A 83 7.73 -5.60 -4.01
CA PRO A 83 6.31 -5.40 -4.25
C PRO A 83 6.02 -4.01 -4.84
N SER A 84 5.13 -3.97 -5.84
CA SER A 84 4.69 -2.71 -6.44
C SER A 84 3.62 -2.03 -5.59
N VAL A 85 2.83 -2.84 -4.87
CA VAL A 85 1.71 -2.38 -4.04
C VAL A 85 1.86 -2.94 -2.62
N PHE A 86 1.60 -2.09 -1.63
CA PHE A 86 1.58 -2.45 -0.21
C PHE A 86 0.21 -2.10 0.38
N ILE A 87 -0.43 -3.06 1.04
CA ILE A 87 -1.75 -2.90 1.64
C ILE A 87 -1.65 -3.30 3.11
N CYS A 88 -1.81 -2.31 4.00
CA CYS A 88 -1.94 -2.57 5.42
C CYS A 88 -3.35 -3.07 5.72
N LEU A 89 -3.44 -4.17 6.46
CA LEU A 89 -4.69 -4.74 6.96
C LEU A 89 -4.69 -4.74 8.49
N PRO A 90 -5.87 -4.65 9.14
CA PRO A 90 -5.96 -4.86 10.58
C PRO A 90 -5.53 -6.27 10.96
N ASP A 91 -5.98 -7.27 10.19
CA ASP A 91 -5.62 -8.68 10.34
C ASP A 91 -5.60 -9.38 8.97
N LEU A 92 -4.82 -10.45 8.85
CA LEU A 92 -4.84 -11.31 7.66
C LEU A 92 -6.02 -12.28 7.75
N PRO A 93 -6.80 -12.46 6.67
CA PRO A 93 -7.85 -13.48 6.64
C PRO A 93 -7.19 -14.85 6.74
N LEU A 94 -7.70 -15.70 7.62
CA LEU A 94 -7.20 -17.07 7.81
C LEU A 94 -8.30 -18.07 7.43
N THR A 95 -7.88 -19.16 6.79
CA THR A 95 -8.65 -20.38 6.63
C THR A 95 -8.92 -21.05 7.98
N LEU A 96 -9.85 -22.01 8.02
CA LEU A 96 -10.13 -22.83 9.22
C LEU A 96 -8.90 -23.55 9.77
N ASN A 97 -7.89 -23.78 8.93
CA ASN A 97 -6.62 -24.42 9.31
C ASN A 97 -5.56 -23.41 9.78
N GLY A 98 -5.92 -22.14 9.98
CA GLY A 98 -5.01 -21.10 10.46
C GLY A 98 -4.01 -20.58 9.40
N LYS A 99 -4.10 -21.05 8.14
CA LYS A 99 -3.30 -20.51 7.02
C LYS A 99 -3.97 -19.28 6.43
N VAL A 100 -3.20 -18.34 5.89
CA VAL A 100 -3.75 -17.17 5.18
C VAL A 100 -4.64 -17.60 4.02
N ASP A 101 -5.86 -17.07 3.97
CA ASP A 101 -6.79 -17.25 2.87
C ASP A 101 -6.53 -16.19 1.79
N VAL A 102 -5.71 -16.55 0.81
CA VAL A 102 -5.32 -15.68 -0.30
C VAL A 102 -6.53 -15.25 -1.14
N GLN A 103 -7.59 -16.07 -1.22
CA GLN A 103 -8.79 -15.75 -1.99
C GLN A 103 -9.67 -14.70 -1.30
N ALA A 104 -9.59 -14.62 0.04
CA ALA A 104 -10.29 -13.61 0.83
C ALA A 104 -9.53 -12.26 0.89
N LEU A 105 -8.33 -12.16 0.32
CA LEU A 105 -7.56 -10.90 0.33
C LEU A 105 -8.22 -9.86 -0.59
N PRO A 106 -8.34 -8.60 -0.13
CA PRO A 106 -8.96 -7.54 -0.91
C PRO A 106 -8.16 -7.26 -2.18
N ALA A 107 -8.85 -7.08 -3.31
CA ALA A 107 -8.20 -6.68 -4.55
C ALA A 107 -7.62 -5.26 -4.42
N PRO A 108 -6.40 -5.01 -4.93
CA PRO A 108 -5.86 -3.66 -4.95
C PRO A 108 -6.68 -2.77 -5.88
N THR A 109 -6.84 -1.51 -5.49
CA THR A 109 -7.52 -0.49 -6.29
C THR A 109 -6.60 0.05 -7.39
N ALA A 110 -7.19 0.64 -8.43
CA ALA A 110 -6.42 1.28 -9.52
C ALA A 110 -5.47 2.37 -9.00
N ASP A 111 -5.88 3.14 -7.97
CA ASP A 111 -5.03 4.13 -7.31
C ASP A 111 -3.84 3.51 -6.58
N GLN A 112 -4.00 2.32 -6.00
CA GLN A 112 -2.92 1.59 -5.33
C GLN A 112 -1.90 1.04 -6.34
N PHE A 113 -2.35 0.65 -7.54
CA PHE A 113 -1.44 0.34 -8.65
C PHE A 113 -0.79 1.58 -9.26
N ALA A 114 -1.52 2.70 -9.36
CA ALA A 114 -1.02 3.96 -9.90
C ALA A 114 -0.08 4.70 -8.94
N GLY A 115 -0.20 4.46 -7.63
CA GLY A 115 0.65 5.05 -6.60
C GLY A 115 2.14 4.75 -6.77
N ALA A 116 2.48 3.61 -7.37
CA ALA A 116 3.86 3.28 -7.74
C ALA A 116 4.43 4.21 -8.85
N MET A 117 3.57 4.80 -9.68
CA MET A 117 3.92 5.75 -10.74
C MET A 117 3.75 7.22 -10.30
N ARG A 118 3.47 7.49 -9.02
CA ARG A 118 3.38 8.88 -8.53
C ARG A 118 4.78 9.40 -8.20
N LEU A 119 5.51 9.81 -9.23
CA LEU A 119 6.64 10.72 -9.08
C LEU A 119 6.19 11.91 -8.23
N LYS A 120 6.62 11.98 -6.96
CA LYS A 120 6.54 13.22 -6.20
C LYS A 120 7.38 14.22 -6.97
N PRO A 121 6.83 15.33 -7.52
CA PRO A 121 7.66 16.34 -8.12
C PRO A 121 8.59 16.85 -7.03
N ARG A 122 9.88 16.54 -7.14
CA ARG A 122 10.94 17.12 -6.32
C ARG A 122 11.14 18.55 -6.80
N LEU A 123 10.15 19.42 -6.58
CA LEU A 123 10.34 20.85 -6.81
C LEU A 123 10.49 21.55 -5.47
N GLY A 124 11.68 22.12 -5.33
CA GLY A 124 12.12 22.93 -4.21
C GLY A 124 11.22 24.15 -3.97
N SER A 125 11.39 24.70 -2.76
CA SER A 125 11.00 26.02 -2.29
C SER A 125 10.14 26.86 -3.24
N TRP A 126 8.83 26.86 -3.02
CA TRP A 126 7.95 27.83 -3.66
C TRP A 126 8.00 29.16 -2.91
N ARG A 127 8.68 30.15 -3.49
CA ARG A 127 8.43 31.56 -3.18
C ARG A 127 7.29 32.03 -4.09
N PHE A 128 6.09 32.14 -3.54
CA PHE A 128 4.96 32.75 -4.24
C PHE A 128 5.03 34.28 -4.08
N VAL A 129 5.21 35.00 -5.19
CA VAL A 129 4.69 36.36 -5.33
C VAL A 129 3.61 36.27 -6.39
N TRP A 130 2.35 36.61 -6.06
CA TRP A 130 1.42 37.33 -6.95
C TRP A 130 0.20 37.83 -6.14
N ARG A 131 -0.23 39.04 -6.52
CA ARG A 131 -1.17 39.96 -5.86
C ARG A 131 -2.63 39.67 -6.28
N LYS A 132 -3.57 39.86 -5.34
CA LYS A 132 -5.05 39.68 -5.36
C LYS A 132 -5.79 40.59 -6.38
N PRO A 133 -7.15 40.56 -6.55
CA PRO A 133 -8.21 39.83 -5.80
C PRO A 133 -9.34 39.19 -6.64
N GLY A 134 -10.18 38.36 -6.00
CA GLY A 134 -11.55 38.12 -6.45
C GLY A 134 -11.94 36.65 -6.60
N ARG A 135 -12.27 36.02 -5.46
CA ARG A 135 -12.88 34.68 -5.31
C ARG A 135 -12.04 33.49 -5.77
N LYS A 136 -11.60 32.70 -4.78
CA LYS A 136 -11.12 31.33 -4.96
C LYS A 136 -12.13 30.39 -4.34
N TYR A 137 -12.47 29.32 -5.06
CA TYR A 137 -13.25 28.20 -4.55
C TYR A 137 -12.33 27.10 -3.99
N LEU A 138 -12.91 26.39 -3.01
CA LEU A 138 -12.61 25.08 -2.44
C LEU A 138 -11.20 24.84 -1.86
N ASN A 139 -11.18 24.64 -0.54
CA ASN A 139 -10.26 23.71 0.06
C ASN A 139 -11.05 22.72 0.93
N TYR A 140 -11.22 21.52 0.41
CA TYR A 140 -11.58 20.34 1.19
C TYR A 140 -10.38 19.99 2.06
N ASN A 141 -10.46 20.33 3.34
CA ASN A 141 -9.80 19.64 4.44
C ASN A 141 -10.27 20.23 5.77
N ARG A 142 -11.44 19.80 6.24
CA ARG A 142 -11.70 19.69 7.68
C ARG A 142 -12.91 18.79 7.95
N TRP A 143 -12.67 17.64 8.58
CA TRP A 143 -13.67 17.00 9.41
C TRP A 143 -13.89 17.90 10.63
N THR A 144 -15.04 18.56 10.69
CA THR A 144 -15.56 19.12 11.93
C THR A 144 -17.07 18.95 11.88
N VAL A 145 -17.59 18.12 12.76
CA VAL A 145 -19.03 18.02 13.03
C VAL A 145 -19.52 19.38 13.51
N MET A 146 -20.42 20.01 12.77
CA MET A 146 -21.29 21.08 13.25
C MET A 146 -22.70 20.85 12.67
N THR A 147 -23.68 20.87 13.58
CA THR A 147 -25.10 20.73 13.29
C THR A 147 -25.73 22.07 12.87
N ALA A 148 -26.92 21.93 12.28
CA ALA A 148 -27.99 22.92 12.04
C ALA A 148 -27.79 23.99 10.96
N SER A 149 -28.68 23.88 9.97
CA SER A 149 -29.46 24.98 9.40
C SER A 149 -28.71 26.23 8.95
N SER A 150 -28.40 26.32 7.66
CA SER A 150 -28.72 27.53 6.90
C SER A 150 -28.32 27.44 5.42
N ILE A 151 -29.24 27.92 4.58
CA ILE A 151 -29.00 28.75 3.39
C ILE A 151 -28.48 28.00 2.15
N SER A 152 -29.07 28.11 0.97
CA SER A 152 -30.35 28.66 0.50
C SER A 152 -30.34 28.40 -1.00
N GLU A 153 -31.45 27.88 -1.54
CA GLU A 153 -31.73 27.90 -2.97
C GLU A 153 -31.80 29.35 -3.46
N VAL A 154 -30.95 29.71 -4.42
CA VAL A 154 -31.25 30.73 -5.44
C VAL A 154 -30.49 30.32 -6.70
N THR A 155 -31.16 29.58 -7.59
CA THR A 155 -31.30 29.89 -9.03
C THR A 155 -32.10 28.80 -9.76
N ARG A 156 -33.43 28.88 -9.67
CA ARG A 156 -34.29 29.15 -10.82
C ARG A 156 -35.66 29.61 -10.36
#